data_AF-A0A949YGM5-F1
#
_entry.id   AF-A0A949YGM5-F1
#
_cell.length_a   1.000
_cell.length_b   1.000
_cell.length_c   1.000
_cell.angle_alpha   90.00
_cell.angle_beta   90.00
_cell.angle_gamma   90.00
#
_symmetry.space_group_name_H-M   'P 1'
#
loop_
_entity.id
_entity.type
_entity.pdbx_description
1 polymer ?
#
loop_
_entity_poly.entity_id
_entity_poly.type
_entity_poly.pdbx_seq_one_letter_code
_entity_poly.pdbx_strand_id
1 'polypeptide(L)'
;MLWRHLCLVRDWSAVGLFSGLMILGSSLATAQSSRLDDPEKISPPANVATDTVDLLRASKMGDLSVVARGQGQDRVRLTIRNTSSKRLNVVLSAGLVASAAAGQGQGRGLQSMGLGMFSNRPGSFGQFRGTGGDEGRQSVAIDDSALNPSITVPAGESLDVTVAAVCLNFGLPTPTPRDKFTLVDVADYSTDSRVRKSLRSLCLLGTSQGVAQAVMWRVCNDLTFEAMVSQAGKVINEHEIALAARFIEALDGSTGSDMVDARTLTEGRVFVQIQGEGALANDAERLNKQVEKFPLLGLPVHVVDHAELPSMSAALFIKVVLTDGKTGETRGRIMVSYSSAADQWAPLGKARFQDTGSVDVLDGKAMSQIIDRAVGAAFVTVKPAKRTVGSTTLKVDNHLPFTLATVAVKAGNSAGSPTVPFHGLGVGPARSALLPIQAATATIERVELNGL
;
A
#
# COMPACT_ATOMS: atom_id res chain seq x y z
N MET A 1 -14.56 -4.07 -39.67
CA MET A 1 -16.03 -3.90 -39.64
C MET A 1 -16.37 -2.69 -38.77
N LEU A 2 -17.38 -1.96 -39.20
CA LEU A 2 -17.74 -0.58 -38.87
C LEU A 2 -18.31 -0.38 -37.44
N TRP A 3 -17.91 0.75 -36.83
CA TRP A 3 -18.74 1.77 -36.16
C TRP A 3 -19.73 1.39 -35.03
N ARG A 4 -19.58 2.00 -33.84
CA ARG A 4 -20.30 3.24 -33.45
C ARG A 4 -19.94 3.73 -32.04
N HIS A 5 -19.55 5.00 -31.98
CA HIS A 5 -19.56 5.87 -30.80
C HIS A 5 -21.00 6.25 -30.41
N LEU A 6 -21.24 6.45 -29.11
CA LEU A 6 -22.35 7.26 -28.61
C LEU A 6 -21.83 8.14 -27.46
N CYS A 7 -21.84 9.44 -27.71
CA CYS A 7 -21.61 10.53 -26.76
C CYS A 7 -22.94 11.23 -26.45
N LEU A 8 -22.99 11.83 -25.24
CA LEU A 8 -23.88 12.92 -24.78
C LEU A 8 -25.35 12.50 -24.57
N VAL A 9 -26.04 12.92 -23.51
CA VAL A 9 -26.45 14.30 -23.22
C VAL A 9 -26.55 14.56 -21.72
N ARG A 10 -26.26 15.82 -21.39
CA ARG A 10 -26.31 16.52 -20.10
C ARG A 10 -27.58 17.37 -20.13
N ASP A 11 -28.50 17.20 -19.18
CA ASP A 11 -29.61 18.14 -19.02
C ASP A 11 -29.67 18.73 -17.62
N TRP A 12 -29.70 20.05 -17.62
CA TRP A 12 -30.00 20.95 -16.53
C TRP A 12 -31.51 21.07 -16.36
N SER A 13 -31.98 21.24 -15.12
CA SER A 13 -33.24 21.94 -14.86
C SER A 13 -33.22 22.52 -13.45
N ALA A 14 -33.18 23.85 -13.39
CA ALA A 14 -33.44 24.66 -12.21
C ALA A 14 -34.57 25.63 -12.57
N VAL A 15 -35.68 25.61 -11.83
CA VAL A 15 -36.70 26.67 -11.67
C VAL A 15 -37.42 26.31 -10.35
N GLY A 16 -37.41 27.11 -9.28
CA GLY A 16 -38.25 28.30 -9.04
C GLY A 16 -39.62 27.86 -8.45
N LEU A 17 -40.24 28.43 -7.42
CA LEU A 17 -40.24 29.78 -6.84
C LEU A 17 -40.95 29.72 -5.45
N PHE A 18 -40.50 30.59 -4.53
CA PHE A 18 -41.24 31.46 -3.59
C PHE A 18 -42.57 31.05 -2.95
N SER A 19 -42.59 31.11 -1.62
CA SER A 19 -43.46 31.96 -0.75
C SER A 19 -43.22 31.49 0.69
N GLY A 20 -43.15 32.26 1.77
CA GLY A 20 -43.47 33.65 2.08
C GLY A 20 -43.57 33.70 3.61
N LEU A 21 -43.07 34.79 4.20
CA LEU A 21 -43.00 35.09 5.64
C LEU A 21 -44.26 34.73 6.45
N MET A 22 -44.06 34.27 7.69
CA MET A 22 -44.71 34.87 8.88
C MET A 22 -43.84 34.69 10.12
N ILE A 23 -43.40 35.83 10.67
CA ILE A 23 -42.82 35.97 12.00
C ILE A 23 -43.98 36.21 12.96
N LEU A 24 -44.13 35.37 13.99
CA LEU A 24 -44.85 35.71 15.21
C LEU A 24 -44.07 35.11 16.39
N GLY A 25 -43.52 36.00 17.22
CA GLY A 25 -42.80 35.64 18.42
C GLY A 25 -43.74 35.38 19.59
N SER A 26 -43.36 34.43 20.46
CA SER A 26 -43.66 34.50 21.89
C SER A 26 -42.67 33.64 22.68
N SER A 27 -42.05 34.29 23.66
CA SER A 27 -41.74 33.83 25.02
C SER A 27 -40.85 32.60 25.27
N LEU A 28 -39.75 32.90 25.97
CA LEU A 28 -38.92 32.00 26.76
C LEU A 28 -39.74 30.94 27.52
N ALA A 29 -39.46 29.67 27.23
CA ALA A 29 -39.73 28.55 28.13
C ALA A 29 -38.52 27.62 28.10
N THR A 30 -37.78 27.61 29.20
CA THR A 30 -36.81 26.57 29.54
C THR A 30 -37.54 25.22 29.60
N ALA A 31 -37.42 24.43 28.55
CA ALA A 31 -37.85 23.03 28.55
C ALA A 31 -36.61 22.14 28.45
N GLN A 32 -36.23 21.57 29.59
CA GLN A 32 -35.45 20.33 29.66
C GLN A 32 -36.19 19.27 28.85
N SER A 33 -35.81 19.09 27.59
CA SER A 33 -36.17 17.88 26.85
C SER A 33 -35.11 16.84 27.17
N SER A 34 -35.50 15.88 28.00
CA SER A 34 -34.84 14.61 28.22
C SER A 34 -34.28 14.05 26.91
N ARG A 35 -32.97 13.77 26.91
CA ARG A 35 -32.29 12.97 25.89
C ARG A 35 -33.11 11.70 25.64
N LEU A 36 -33.54 11.53 24.40
CA LEU A 36 -33.79 10.21 23.85
C LEU A 36 -32.43 9.52 23.76
N ASP A 37 -32.34 8.37 24.40
CA ASP A 37 -31.18 7.50 24.45
C ASP A 37 -30.60 7.27 23.05
N ASP A 38 -29.42 7.85 22.79
CA ASP A 38 -28.48 7.26 21.85
C ASP A 38 -28.25 5.81 22.31
N PRO A 39 -28.26 4.80 21.42
CA PRO A 39 -27.87 3.46 21.82
C PRO A 39 -26.43 3.53 22.31
N GLU A 40 -26.31 3.51 23.63
CA GLU A 40 -25.07 3.41 24.36
C GLU A 40 -24.25 2.32 23.69
N LYS A 41 -23.08 2.70 23.20
CA LYS A 41 -22.11 1.79 22.60
C LYS A 41 -21.66 0.86 23.73
N ILE A 42 -22.38 -0.25 23.90
CA ILE A 42 -22.18 -1.23 24.96
C ILE A 42 -20.71 -1.62 24.93
N SER A 43 -19.96 -1.11 25.90
CA SER A 43 -18.62 -1.61 26.17
C SER A 43 -18.81 -3.02 26.73
N PRO A 44 -18.21 -4.06 26.12
CA PRO A 44 -18.51 -5.43 26.50
C PRO A 44 -18.06 -5.72 27.94
N PRO A 45 -18.78 -6.59 28.68
CA PRO A 45 -18.45 -6.94 30.05
C PRO A 45 -17.05 -7.57 30.12
N ALA A 46 -16.29 -7.20 31.15
CA ALA A 46 -14.87 -7.51 31.34
C ALA A 46 -14.50 -9.02 31.49
N ASN A 47 -15.44 -9.95 31.27
CA ASN A 47 -15.28 -11.40 31.51
C ASN A 47 -15.54 -12.29 30.27
N VAL A 48 -15.60 -11.74 29.05
CA VAL A 48 -15.72 -12.59 27.85
C VAL A 48 -14.35 -13.14 27.46
N ALA A 49 -14.13 -14.43 27.70
CA ALA A 49 -12.95 -15.15 27.21
C ALA A 49 -12.78 -14.90 25.70
N THR A 50 -11.62 -14.34 25.34
CA THR A 50 -11.28 -13.96 23.97
C THR A 50 -10.13 -14.84 23.50
N ASP A 51 -10.36 -15.62 22.44
CA ASP A 51 -9.37 -16.53 21.87
C ASP A 51 -8.97 -16.05 20.47
N THR A 52 -7.68 -16.06 20.16
CA THR A 52 -7.17 -15.77 18.82
C THR A 52 -7.07 -17.06 18.02
N VAL A 53 -7.70 -17.12 16.85
CA VAL A 53 -7.81 -18.33 16.04
C VAL A 53 -7.51 -18.08 14.57
N ASP A 54 -6.86 -19.04 13.91
CA ASP A 54 -6.71 -19.03 12.46
C ASP A 54 -8.02 -19.40 11.77
N LEU A 55 -8.40 -18.63 10.75
CA LEU A 55 -9.68 -18.77 10.05
C LEU A 55 -9.89 -20.17 9.47
N LEU A 56 -8.88 -20.74 8.81
CA LEU A 56 -9.02 -22.04 8.14
C LEU A 56 -9.08 -23.17 9.17
N ARG A 57 -8.23 -23.12 10.20
CA ARG A 57 -8.23 -24.11 11.30
C ARG A 57 -9.53 -24.08 12.09
N ALA A 58 -9.98 -22.90 12.52
CA ALA A 58 -11.23 -22.75 13.27
C ALA A 58 -12.46 -23.13 12.45
N SER A 59 -12.43 -22.91 11.13
CA SER A 59 -13.49 -23.39 10.25
C SER A 59 -13.54 -24.92 10.15
N LYS A 60 -12.38 -25.59 10.06
CA LYS A 60 -12.30 -27.06 10.08
C LYS A 60 -12.74 -27.66 11.41
N MET A 61 -12.49 -26.97 12.53
CA MET A 61 -12.91 -27.39 13.87
C MET A 61 -14.40 -27.14 14.16
N GLY A 62 -15.10 -26.35 13.33
CA GLY A 62 -16.51 -26.03 13.52
C GLY A 62 -16.76 -24.83 14.45
N ASP A 63 -15.72 -24.11 14.87
CA ASP A 63 -15.81 -22.88 15.67
C ASP A 63 -16.19 -21.65 14.84
N LEU A 64 -15.94 -21.72 13.53
CA LEU A 64 -16.35 -20.72 12.54
C LEU A 64 -17.10 -21.37 11.36
N SER A 65 -18.16 -20.72 10.90
CA SER A 65 -18.75 -20.97 9.59
C SER A 65 -18.35 -19.85 8.64
N VAL A 66 -17.64 -20.19 7.56
CA VAL A 66 -17.12 -19.20 6.60
C VAL A 66 -17.68 -19.45 5.22
N VAL A 67 -18.22 -18.41 4.60
CA VAL A 67 -18.67 -18.42 3.19
C VAL A 67 -17.84 -17.42 2.40
N ALA A 68 -17.10 -17.92 1.41
CA ALA A 68 -16.32 -17.11 0.49
C ALA A 68 -17.05 -16.92 -0.85
N ARG A 69 -17.16 -15.68 -1.32
CA ARG A 69 -17.82 -15.32 -2.58
C ARG A 69 -17.02 -14.31 -3.38
N GLY A 70 -17.12 -14.40 -4.71
CA GLY A 70 -16.46 -13.49 -5.63
C GLY A 70 -16.94 -12.04 -5.46
N GLN A 71 -16.04 -11.08 -5.63
CA GLN A 71 -16.41 -9.66 -5.63
C GLN A 71 -15.58 -8.89 -6.67
N GLY A 72 -15.56 -9.40 -7.91
CA GLY A 72 -14.74 -8.83 -8.97
C GLY A 72 -13.38 -9.51 -9.10
N GLN A 73 -12.45 -8.83 -9.76
CA GLN A 73 -11.15 -9.38 -10.14
C GLN A 73 -10.08 -9.27 -9.04
N ASP A 74 -10.31 -8.43 -8.03
CA ASP A 74 -9.29 -8.06 -7.04
C ASP A 74 -9.73 -8.37 -5.61
N ARG A 75 -10.90 -8.99 -5.40
CA ARG A 75 -11.54 -9.12 -4.09
C ARG A 75 -12.38 -10.37 -3.93
N VAL A 76 -12.42 -10.85 -2.69
CA VAL A 76 -13.33 -11.89 -2.22
C VAL A 76 -14.06 -11.38 -0.97
N ARG A 77 -15.37 -11.59 -0.91
CA ARG A 77 -16.17 -11.34 0.29
C ARG A 77 -16.21 -12.60 1.13
N LEU A 78 -15.83 -12.48 2.39
CA LEU A 78 -15.94 -13.51 3.42
C LEU A 78 -17.06 -13.15 4.37
N THR A 79 -18.06 -14.00 4.49
CA THR A 79 -19.05 -13.96 5.58
C THR A 79 -18.57 -14.94 6.65
N ILE A 80 -18.16 -14.44 7.81
CA ILE A 80 -17.59 -15.20 8.91
C ILE A 80 -18.60 -15.19 10.06
N ARG A 81 -19.11 -16.37 10.43
CA ARG A 81 -19.99 -16.54 11.59
C ARG A 81 -19.26 -17.29 12.69
N ASN A 82 -19.26 -16.74 13.89
CA ASN A 82 -18.75 -17.40 15.08
C ASN A 82 -19.82 -18.34 15.64
N THR A 83 -19.55 -19.64 15.60
CA THR A 83 -20.44 -20.70 16.10
C THR A 83 -20.08 -21.16 17.51
N SER A 84 -18.97 -20.66 18.07
CA SER A 84 -18.55 -20.91 19.44
C SER A 84 -19.26 -20.00 20.46
N SER A 85 -19.10 -20.32 21.74
CA SER A 85 -19.56 -19.50 22.86
C SER A 85 -18.57 -18.40 23.30
N LYS A 86 -17.40 -18.33 22.66
CA LYS A 86 -16.32 -17.40 23.01
C LYS A 86 -16.23 -16.27 21.99
N ARG A 87 -15.65 -15.15 22.39
CA ARG A 87 -15.26 -14.10 21.45
C ARG A 87 -14.01 -14.55 20.70
N LEU A 88 -14.01 -14.47 19.37
CA LEU A 88 -12.90 -14.93 18.56
C LEU A 88 -12.21 -13.75 17.87
N ASN A 89 -10.89 -13.65 18.01
CA ASN A 89 -10.05 -12.80 17.17
C ASN A 89 -9.54 -13.65 16.02
N VAL A 90 -10.17 -13.50 14.85
CA VAL A 90 -9.89 -14.33 13.68
C VAL A 90 -8.73 -13.73 12.89
N VAL A 91 -7.70 -14.52 12.61
CA VAL A 91 -6.58 -14.16 11.73
C VAL A 91 -6.65 -14.93 10.41
N LEU A 92 -6.19 -14.31 9.33
CA LEU A 92 -5.94 -14.98 8.05
C LEU A 92 -4.51 -15.49 8.02
N SER A 93 -4.32 -16.79 7.80
CA SER A 93 -3.01 -17.32 7.45
C SER A 93 -2.57 -16.88 6.05
N ALA A 94 -1.28 -16.60 5.92
CA ALA A 94 -0.65 -16.32 4.64
C ALA A 94 -0.75 -17.56 3.72
N GLY A 95 -1.06 -17.33 2.45
CA GLY A 95 -1.25 -18.42 1.49
C GLY A 95 -2.67 -19.00 1.47
N LEU A 96 -3.68 -18.29 1.98
CA LEU A 96 -5.06 -18.74 1.83
C LEU A 96 -5.54 -18.59 0.37
N VAL A 97 -6.25 -19.59 -0.14
CA VAL A 97 -6.81 -19.60 -1.50
C VAL A 97 -8.31 -19.79 -1.43
N ALA A 98 -9.05 -18.92 -2.11
CA ALA A 98 -10.44 -19.15 -2.47
C ALA A 98 -10.48 -19.98 -3.75
N SER A 99 -10.52 -21.31 -3.57
CA SER A 99 -10.49 -22.29 -4.65
C SER A 99 -11.88 -22.46 -5.25
N ALA A 100 -11.96 -22.37 -6.57
CA ALA A 100 -13.17 -22.69 -7.30
C ALA A 100 -13.38 -24.21 -7.31
N ALA A 101 -14.55 -24.69 -6.88
CA ALA A 101 -14.87 -26.11 -6.97
C ALA A 101 -14.93 -26.55 -8.44
N ALA A 102 -14.26 -27.66 -8.76
CA ALA A 102 -14.39 -28.31 -10.06
C ALA A 102 -15.86 -28.65 -10.31
N GLY A 103 -16.50 -27.99 -11.28
CA GLY A 103 -17.89 -28.24 -11.68
C GLY A 103 -18.92 -27.14 -11.40
N GLN A 104 -18.54 -26.00 -10.79
CA GLN A 104 -19.49 -24.90 -10.52
C GLN A 104 -19.71 -23.90 -11.69
N GLY A 105 -19.27 -24.22 -12.91
CA GLY A 105 -19.50 -23.38 -14.10
C GLY A 105 -20.08 -24.17 -15.27
N GLN A 106 -21.12 -23.63 -15.90
CA GLN A 106 -21.61 -24.10 -17.21
C GLN A 106 -20.48 -24.02 -18.24
N GLY A 107 -19.71 -25.10 -18.41
CA GLY A 107 -18.79 -25.32 -19.53
C GLY A 107 -17.49 -24.50 -19.58
N ARG A 108 -17.26 -23.55 -18.66
CA ARG A 108 -15.97 -22.85 -18.50
C ARG A 108 -15.67 -22.75 -17.01
N GLY A 109 -14.49 -23.24 -16.60
CA GLY A 109 -14.07 -23.25 -15.20
C GLY A 109 -14.13 -21.87 -14.54
N LEU A 110 -14.38 -21.86 -13.23
CA LEU A 110 -14.35 -20.65 -12.41
C LEU A 110 -12.90 -20.36 -11.97
N GLN A 111 -12.59 -19.07 -11.85
CA GLN A 111 -11.26 -18.59 -11.48
C GLN A 111 -11.00 -18.72 -9.97
N SER A 112 -9.91 -19.38 -9.58
CA SER A 112 -9.44 -19.40 -8.19
C SER A 112 -8.68 -18.12 -7.82
N MET A 113 -8.72 -17.74 -6.56
CA MET A 113 -8.17 -16.48 -6.06
C MET A 113 -7.21 -16.69 -4.88
N GLY A 114 -5.99 -16.15 -4.96
CA GLY A 114 -5.07 -16.07 -3.83
C GLY A 114 -5.46 -14.88 -2.94
N LEU A 115 -5.67 -15.09 -1.65
CA LEU A 115 -6.16 -14.07 -0.74
C LEU A 115 -5.01 -13.36 -0.04
N GLY A 116 -5.14 -12.04 0.13
CA GLY A 116 -4.30 -11.21 0.97
C GLY A 116 -4.75 -11.24 2.44
N MET A 117 -4.41 -10.19 3.18
CA MET A 117 -4.67 -10.06 4.61
C MET A 117 -5.86 -9.11 4.89
N PHE A 118 -6.40 -9.15 6.11
CA PHE A 118 -7.53 -8.30 6.51
C PHE A 118 -7.20 -6.79 6.54
N SER A 119 -5.92 -6.44 6.72
CA SER A 119 -5.46 -5.05 6.75
C SER A 119 -5.37 -4.40 5.37
N ASN A 120 -5.64 -5.14 4.29
CA ASN A 120 -5.42 -4.63 2.94
C ASN A 120 -6.40 -3.53 2.57
N ARG A 121 -5.83 -2.42 2.09
CA ARG A 121 -6.57 -1.33 1.46
C ARG A 121 -6.79 -1.63 -0.03
N PRO A 122 -7.80 -0.98 -0.65
CA PRO A 122 -7.97 -1.00 -2.10
C PRO A 122 -6.63 -0.73 -2.84
N GLY A 123 -6.24 -1.63 -3.73
CA GLY A 123 -5.01 -1.52 -4.51
C GLY A 123 -3.76 -2.10 -3.85
N SER A 124 -3.83 -2.56 -2.60
CA SER A 124 -2.75 -3.25 -1.89
C SER A 124 -3.00 -4.75 -1.76
N PHE A 125 -1.92 -5.53 -1.67
CA PHE A 125 -1.98 -6.96 -1.42
C PHE A 125 -0.95 -7.36 -0.34
N GLY A 126 -1.39 -8.12 0.67
CA GLY A 126 -0.57 -8.55 1.81
C GLY A 126 -0.33 -7.52 2.92
N GLN A 127 0.37 -7.96 3.95
CA GLN A 127 0.81 -7.20 5.10
C GLN A 127 2.17 -6.57 4.81
N PHE A 128 2.35 -5.30 5.18
CA PHE A 128 3.63 -4.61 5.07
C PHE A 128 4.39 -4.78 6.38
N ARG A 129 5.11 -5.91 6.54
CA ARG A 129 6.00 -6.08 7.69
C ARG A 129 7.19 -5.14 7.53
N GLY A 130 7.29 -4.15 8.41
CA GLY A 130 8.41 -3.21 8.41
C GLY A 130 9.72 -3.95 8.68
N THR A 131 10.72 -3.73 7.83
CA THR A 131 12.09 -4.24 7.99
C THR A 131 13.00 -3.27 8.76
N GLY A 132 12.48 -2.10 9.18
CA GLY A 132 13.21 -1.05 9.87
C GLY A 132 12.72 -0.86 11.30
N GLY A 133 13.63 -1.00 12.25
CA GLY A 133 13.37 -0.84 13.68
C GLY A 133 12.86 0.55 14.02
N ASP A 134 11.69 0.57 14.65
CA ASP A 134 11.18 1.71 15.40
C ASP A 134 11.87 1.78 16.80
N GLU A 135 13.19 1.57 16.85
CA GLU A 135 14.01 1.58 18.08
C GLU A 135 14.15 2.99 18.70
N GLY A 136 13.34 3.96 18.28
CA GLY A 136 13.46 5.34 18.71
C GLY A 136 12.39 5.86 19.65
N ARG A 137 11.13 5.37 19.59
CA ARG A 137 9.99 6.15 20.13
C ARG A 137 8.77 5.40 20.65
N GLN A 138 8.85 4.10 20.93
CA GLN A 138 7.70 3.39 21.52
C GLN A 138 8.05 2.91 22.94
N SER A 139 7.47 3.56 23.95
CA SER A 139 7.67 3.25 25.38
C SER A 139 6.97 1.97 25.85
N VAL A 140 6.41 1.17 24.93
CA VAL A 140 5.70 -0.07 25.23
C VAL A 140 6.10 -1.10 24.19
N ALA A 141 6.69 -2.21 24.63
CA ALA A 141 6.94 -3.36 23.78
C ALA A 141 5.59 -3.92 23.30
N ILE A 142 5.38 -3.94 21.99
CA ILE A 142 4.23 -4.60 21.37
C ILE A 142 4.61 -6.08 21.22
N ASP A 143 3.84 -6.95 21.89
CA ASP A 143 3.93 -8.41 21.76
C ASP A 143 3.74 -8.84 20.29
N ASP A 144 4.54 -9.78 19.80
CA ASP A 144 4.52 -10.26 18.41
C ASP A 144 3.14 -10.82 17.98
N SER A 145 2.28 -11.20 18.95
CA SER A 145 0.88 -11.57 18.69
C SER A 145 -0.02 -10.41 18.24
N ALA A 146 0.36 -9.16 18.51
CA ALA A 146 -0.35 -7.97 18.04
C ALA A 146 0.04 -7.57 16.59
N LEU A 147 0.98 -8.28 15.97
CA LEU A 147 1.47 -7.99 14.62
C LEU A 147 0.64 -8.63 13.50
N ASN A 148 -0.24 -9.59 13.79
CA ASN A 148 -1.09 -10.16 12.73
C ASN A 148 -2.46 -9.49 12.74
N PRO A 149 -2.89 -8.83 11.65
CA PRO A 149 -4.18 -8.17 11.60
C PRO A 149 -5.29 -9.21 11.82
N SER A 150 -6.03 -9.02 12.91
CA SER A 150 -7.15 -9.88 13.29
C SER A 150 -8.45 -9.10 13.24
N ILE A 151 -9.54 -9.84 13.10
CA ILE A 151 -10.89 -9.29 13.15
C ILE A 151 -11.63 -9.98 14.27
N THR A 152 -12.22 -9.19 15.16
CA THR A 152 -12.99 -9.75 16.26
C THR A 152 -14.42 -10.08 15.83
N VAL A 153 -14.82 -11.34 16.02
CA VAL A 153 -16.18 -11.83 15.79
C VAL A 153 -16.77 -12.25 17.15
N PRO A 154 -17.75 -11.52 17.69
CA PRO A 154 -18.42 -11.90 18.94
C PRO A 154 -19.09 -13.28 18.85
N ALA A 155 -19.31 -13.93 20.00
CA ALA A 155 -19.98 -15.23 20.05
C ALA A 155 -21.37 -15.17 19.39
N GLY A 156 -21.68 -16.14 18.53
CA GLY A 156 -22.97 -16.23 17.81
C GLY A 156 -23.15 -15.23 16.66
N GLU A 157 -22.31 -14.21 16.55
CA GLU A 157 -22.44 -13.13 15.57
C GLU A 157 -21.83 -13.48 14.21
N SER A 158 -22.25 -12.73 13.18
CA SER A 158 -21.70 -12.82 11.82
C SER A 158 -21.12 -11.49 11.38
N LEU A 159 -20.01 -11.54 10.65
CA LEU A 159 -19.35 -10.38 10.09
C LEU A 159 -19.01 -10.61 8.62
N ASP A 160 -19.27 -9.59 7.81
CA ASP A 160 -18.86 -9.55 6.42
C ASP A 160 -17.57 -8.74 6.26
N VAL A 161 -16.59 -9.35 5.62
CA VAL A 161 -15.29 -8.74 5.36
C VAL A 161 -14.93 -8.90 3.89
N THR A 162 -14.44 -7.83 3.27
CA THR A 162 -13.87 -7.89 1.92
C THR A 162 -12.35 -7.98 2.03
N VAL A 163 -11.78 -9.00 1.41
CA VAL A 163 -10.33 -9.27 1.41
C VAL A 163 -9.79 -9.05 0.00
N ALA A 164 -8.62 -8.41 -0.11
CA ALA A 164 -7.90 -8.27 -1.37
C ALA A 164 -7.51 -9.65 -1.90
N ALA A 165 -7.57 -9.85 -3.20
CA ALA A 165 -7.37 -11.15 -3.82
C ALA A 165 -6.76 -11.02 -5.21
N VAL A 166 -5.90 -11.94 -5.61
CA VAL A 166 -5.29 -11.98 -6.95
C VAL A 166 -5.73 -13.22 -7.71
N CYS A 167 -5.94 -13.07 -9.01
CA CYS A 167 -6.34 -14.14 -9.92
C CYS A 167 -5.22 -15.18 -10.03
N LEU A 168 -5.52 -16.48 -9.83
CA LEU A 168 -4.54 -17.57 -9.99
C LEU A 168 -4.64 -18.28 -11.35
N ASN A 169 -5.69 -17.98 -12.12
CA ASN A 169 -5.94 -18.60 -13.43
C ASN A 169 -6.17 -17.49 -14.46
N PHE A 170 -5.14 -17.19 -15.25
CA PHE A 170 -5.24 -16.22 -16.34
C PHE A 170 -6.28 -16.65 -17.40
N GLY A 171 -7.03 -15.69 -17.93
CA GLY A 171 -7.99 -15.91 -19.01
C GLY A 171 -9.36 -16.48 -18.60
N LEU A 172 -9.58 -16.79 -17.32
CA LEU A 172 -10.90 -17.19 -16.82
C LEU A 172 -11.80 -15.96 -16.52
N PRO A 173 -13.13 -16.13 -16.53
CA PRO A 173 -14.06 -15.04 -16.23
C PRO A 173 -13.87 -14.49 -14.81
N THR A 174 -14.02 -13.18 -14.68
CA THR A 174 -13.98 -12.48 -13.39
C THR A 174 -15.08 -13.00 -12.45
N PRO A 175 -14.74 -13.40 -11.21
CA PRO A 175 -15.73 -13.82 -10.22
C PRO A 175 -16.78 -12.75 -9.89
N THR A 176 -18.01 -13.21 -9.68
CA THR A 176 -19.17 -12.43 -9.27
C THR A 176 -19.65 -12.84 -7.87
N PRO A 177 -20.52 -12.06 -7.20
CA PRO A 177 -21.10 -12.44 -5.91
C PRO A 177 -21.91 -13.76 -5.89
N ARG A 178 -22.26 -14.30 -7.07
CA ARG A 178 -22.94 -15.60 -7.19
C ARG A 178 -21.96 -16.76 -7.04
N ASP A 179 -20.71 -16.56 -7.40
CA ASP A 179 -19.68 -17.58 -7.39
C ASP A 179 -19.21 -17.83 -5.97
N LYS A 180 -19.23 -19.09 -5.55
CA LYS A 180 -18.83 -19.55 -4.21
C LYS A 180 -17.50 -20.25 -4.29
N PHE A 181 -16.68 -20.06 -3.25
CA PHE A 181 -15.35 -20.65 -3.17
C PHE A 181 -15.20 -21.51 -1.92
N THR A 182 -14.37 -22.54 -2.04
CA THR A 182 -13.86 -23.30 -0.90
C THR A 182 -12.54 -22.68 -0.47
N LEU A 183 -12.41 -22.36 0.82
CA LEU A 183 -11.15 -21.87 1.36
C LEU A 183 -10.21 -23.03 1.65
N VAL A 184 -8.99 -22.97 1.12
CA VAL A 184 -7.94 -23.98 1.29
C VAL A 184 -6.59 -23.31 1.51
N ASP A 185 -5.63 -24.02 2.09
CA ASP A 185 -4.23 -23.55 2.10
C ASP A 185 -3.66 -23.68 0.69
N VAL A 186 -2.72 -22.81 0.32
CA VAL A 186 -2.01 -22.88 -0.96
C VAL A 186 -1.30 -24.22 -1.16
N ALA A 187 -0.90 -24.89 -0.07
CA ALA A 187 -0.34 -26.24 -0.12
C ALA A 187 -1.35 -27.32 -0.53
N ASP A 188 -2.63 -27.14 -0.16
CA ASP A 188 -3.70 -28.02 -0.60
C ASP A 188 -4.15 -27.67 -2.04
N TYR A 189 -3.91 -26.43 -2.49
CA TYR A 189 -4.26 -25.95 -3.82
C TYR A 189 -3.24 -26.32 -4.92
N SER A 190 -1.94 -26.21 -4.64
CA SER A 190 -0.88 -26.45 -5.64
C SER A 190 0.34 -27.16 -5.05
N THR A 191 0.82 -28.17 -5.78
CA THR A 191 2.05 -28.90 -5.46
C THR A 191 3.31 -28.12 -5.81
N ASP A 192 3.22 -27.09 -6.64
CA ASP A 192 4.34 -26.22 -6.99
C ASP A 192 4.77 -25.36 -5.79
N SER A 193 6.00 -25.54 -5.33
CA SER A 193 6.59 -24.77 -4.24
C SER A 193 6.72 -23.29 -4.58
N ARG A 194 6.91 -22.92 -5.85
CA ARG A 194 6.99 -21.53 -6.31
C ARG A 194 5.68 -20.80 -6.05
N VAL A 195 4.54 -21.44 -6.33
CA VAL A 195 3.20 -20.88 -6.08
C VAL A 195 2.99 -20.64 -4.60
N ARG A 196 3.29 -21.64 -3.75
CA ARG A 196 3.16 -21.51 -2.29
C ARG A 196 4.02 -20.40 -1.72
N LYS A 197 5.31 -20.42 -2.07
CA LYS A 197 6.32 -19.46 -1.61
C LYS A 197 5.98 -18.05 -2.04
N SER A 198 5.57 -17.86 -3.30
CA SER A 198 5.18 -16.55 -3.83
C SER A 198 3.98 -16.00 -3.09
N LEU A 199 2.89 -16.75 -2.99
CA LEU A 199 1.66 -16.26 -2.36
C LEU A 199 1.89 -15.94 -0.88
N ARG A 200 2.59 -16.80 -0.13
CA ARG A 200 2.92 -16.54 1.29
C ARG A 200 3.80 -15.31 1.46
N SER A 201 4.83 -15.15 0.62
CA SER A 201 5.72 -13.98 0.69
C SER A 201 4.99 -12.69 0.35
N LEU A 202 4.19 -12.67 -0.73
CA LEU A 202 3.39 -11.50 -1.10
C LEU A 202 2.39 -11.13 0.01
N CYS A 203 1.80 -12.13 0.67
CA CYS A 203 0.90 -11.90 1.80
C CYS A 203 1.59 -11.29 3.03
N LEU A 204 2.88 -11.53 3.24
CA LEU A 204 3.58 -11.13 4.48
C LEU A 204 4.53 -9.94 4.30
N LEU A 205 5.06 -9.75 3.10
CA LEU A 205 5.92 -8.60 2.76
C LEU A 205 5.10 -7.41 2.27
N GLY A 206 3.95 -7.69 1.64
CA GLY A 206 3.04 -6.68 1.15
C GLY A 206 3.56 -6.05 -0.14
N THR A 207 2.66 -5.73 -1.05
CA THR A 207 2.97 -4.99 -2.28
C THR A 207 1.67 -4.38 -2.83
N SER A 208 1.74 -3.77 -4.01
CA SER A 208 0.57 -3.36 -4.76
C SER A 208 -0.12 -4.55 -5.42
N GLN A 209 -1.43 -4.40 -5.62
CA GLN A 209 -2.27 -5.40 -6.27
C GLN A 209 -1.76 -5.76 -7.67
N GLY A 210 -1.24 -4.79 -8.44
CA GLY A 210 -0.73 -5.02 -9.79
C GLY A 210 0.53 -5.89 -9.80
N VAL A 211 1.49 -5.62 -8.90
CA VAL A 211 2.70 -6.44 -8.75
C VAL A 211 2.34 -7.87 -8.31
N ALA A 212 1.49 -8.01 -7.28
CA ALA A 212 1.04 -9.32 -6.81
C ALA A 212 0.33 -10.11 -7.93
N GLN A 213 -0.51 -9.44 -8.74
CA GLN A 213 -1.20 -10.07 -9.86
C GLN A 213 -0.24 -10.56 -10.95
N ALA A 214 0.77 -9.75 -11.30
CA ALA A 214 1.80 -10.12 -12.27
C ALA A 214 2.61 -11.34 -11.81
N VAL A 215 3.06 -11.32 -10.54
CA VAL A 215 3.80 -12.44 -9.94
C VAL A 215 2.96 -13.72 -9.99
N MET A 216 1.70 -13.66 -9.56
CA MET A 216 0.84 -14.86 -9.51
C MET A 216 0.54 -15.41 -10.90
N TRP A 217 0.33 -14.59 -11.92
CA TRP A 217 0.19 -15.08 -13.29
C TRP A 217 1.48 -15.68 -13.84
N ARG A 218 2.65 -15.12 -13.50
CA ARG A 218 3.93 -15.70 -13.90
C ARG A 218 4.12 -17.09 -13.29
N VAL A 219 3.87 -17.27 -12.00
CA VAL A 219 4.12 -18.56 -11.33
C VAL A 219 3.02 -19.59 -11.54
N CYS A 220 1.75 -19.20 -11.64
CA CYS A 220 0.65 -20.16 -11.80
C CYS A 220 0.38 -20.54 -13.26
N ASN A 221 0.73 -19.68 -14.22
CA ASN A 221 0.34 -19.86 -15.62
C ASN A 221 1.51 -19.77 -16.61
N ASP A 222 2.74 -19.57 -16.11
CA ASP A 222 3.94 -19.34 -16.92
C ASP A 222 3.79 -18.22 -17.96
N LEU A 223 2.91 -17.25 -17.68
CA LEU A 223 2.67 -16.14 -18.59
C LEU A 223 3.92 -15.24 -18.61
N THR A 224 4.44 -14.91 -19.79
CA THR A 224 5.60 -14.02 -19.89
C THR A 224 5.19 -12.56 -19.61
N PHE A 225 6.15 -11.74 -19.20
CA PHE A 225 5.87 -10.33 -18.91
C PHE A 225 5.47 -9.54 -20.16
N GLU A 226 6.01 -9.89 -21.33
CA GLU A 226 5.62 -9.31 -22.63
C GLU A 226 4.17 -9.66 -22.98
N ALA A 227 3.75 -10.89 -22.67
CA ALA A 227 2.38 -11.32 -22.83
C ALA A 227 1.43 -10.57 -21.87
N MET A 228 1.89 -10.27 -20.64
CA MET A 228 1.10 -9.46 -19.69
C MET A 228 0.92 -8.02 -20.18
N VAL A 229 1.97 -7.36 -20.69
CA VAL A 229 1.85 -6.00 -21.27
C VAL A 229 0.82 -6.00 -22.39
N SER A 230 0.93 -6.94 -23.34
CA SER A 230 0.10 -6.98 -24.53
C SER A 230 -1.36 -7.35 -24.26
N GLN A 231 -1.63 -8.27 -23.33
CA GLN A 231 -2.98 -8.81 -23.09
C GLN A 231 -3.68 -8.19 -21.87
N ALA A 232 -2.91 -7.67 -20.91
CA ALA A 232 -3.42 -7.19 -19.62
C ALA A 232 -2.90 -5.79 -19.22
N GLY A 233 -2.34 -5.01 -20.15
CA GLY A 233 -1.78 -3.67 -19.89
C GLY A 233 -2.75 -2.63 -19.28
N LYS A 234 -4.06 -2.91 -19.26
CA LYS A 234 -5.04 -2.09 -18.51
C LYS A 234 -5.04 -2.37 -17.00
N VAL A 235 -4.64 -3.58 -16.63
CA VAL A 235 -4.63 -4.08 -15.25
C VAL A 235 -3.26 -3.89 -14.62
N ILE A 236 -2.18 -4.05 -15.39
CA ILE A 236 -0.79 -4.01 -14.90
C ILE A 236 0.01 -3.04 -15.77
N ASN A 237 0.82 -2.18 -15.16
CA ASN A 237 1.72 -1.27 -15.88
C ASN A 237 3.18 -1.77 -15.91
N GLU A 238 4.02 -1.12 -16.72
CA GLU A 238 5.42 -1.54 -16.94
C GLU A 238 6.28 -1.50 -15.67
N HIS A 239 6.06 -0.55 -14.77
CA HIS A 239 6.78 -0.50 -13.49
C HIS A 239 6.37 -1.66 -12.58
N GLU A 240 5.07 -1.98 -12.51
CA GLU A 240 4.57 -3.14 -11.77
C GLU A 240 5.16 -4.46 -12.32
N ILE A 241 5.36 -4.54 -13.64
CA ILE A 241 6.02 -5.67 -14.29
C ILE A 241 7.49 -5.78 -13.93
N ALA A 242 8.23 -4.67 -13.92
CA ALA A 242 9.64 -4.68 -13.54
C ALA A 242 9.83 -5.14 -12.08
N LEU A 243 8.96 -4.67 -11.17
CA LEU A 243 8.96 -5.10 -9.76
C LEU A 243 8.58 -6.58 -9.62
N ALA A 244 7.62 -7.06 -10.40
CA ALA A 244 7.25 -8.47 -10.43
C ALA A 244 8.39 -9.36 -10.98
N ALA A 245 9.06 -8.96 -12.06
CA ALA A 245 10.21 -9.67 -12.61
C ALA A 245 11.31 -9.85 -11.57
N ARG A 246 11.57 -8.78 -10.83
CA ARG A 246 12.55 -8.80 -9.76
C ARG A 246 12.14 -9.67 -8.57
N PHE A 247 10.86 -9.71 -8.22
CA PHE A 247 10.37 -10.67 -7.23
C PHE A 247 10.61 -12.11 -7.69
N ILE A 248 10.42 -12.40 -8.98
CA ILE A 248 10.66 -13.73 -9.55
C ILE A 248 12.16 -14.10 -9.51
N GLU A 249 13.06 -13.16 -9.79
CA GLU A 249 14.51 -13.37 -9.60
C GLU A 249 14.84 -13.75 -8.15
N ALA A 250 14.28 -13.02 -7.19
CA ALA A 250 14.46 -13.28 -5.76
C ALA A 250 13.84 -14.61 -5.31
N LEU A 251 12.68 -14.98 -5.87
CA LEU A 251 12.04 -16.26 -5.66
C LEU A 251 12.94 -17.41 -6.11
N ASP A 252 13.53 -17.27 -7.30
CA ASP A 252 14.31 -18.31 -7.96
C ASP A 252 15.71 -18.45 -7.35
N GLY A 253 16.27 -17.36 -6.82
CA GLY A 253 17.51 -17.36 -6.04
C GLY A 253 17.35 -17.86 -4.60
N SER A 254 16.13 -17.93 -4.07
CA SER A 254 15.91 -18.27 -2.66
C SER A 254 15.79 -19.78 -2.45
N THR A 255 16.78 -20.37 -1.77
CA THR A 255 16.82 -21.81 -1.45
C THR A 255 16.30 -22.10 -0.03
N GLY A 256 15.63 -23.25 0.17
CA GLY A 256 15.33 -23.82 1.48
C GLY A 256 14.26 -23.14 2.36
N SER A 257 13.85 -21.89 2.08
CA SER A 257 12.81 -21.17 2.82
C SER A 257 11.45 -21.20 2.11
N ASP A 258 10.37 -21.26 2.90
CA ASP A 258 8.97 -21.11 2.47
C ASP A 258 8.59 -19.67 2.08
N MET A 259 9.52 -18.71 2.25
CA MET A 259 9.38 -17.31 1.85
C MET A 259 10.60 -16.78 1.10
N VAL A 260 10.38 -15.77 0.27
CA VAL A 260 11.43 -14.94 -0.34
C VAL A 260 12.10 -14.12 0.77
N ASP A 261 13.42 -14.00 0.71
CA ASP A 261 14.16 -13.13 1.64
C ASP A 261 13.88 -11.66 1.30
N ALA A 262 13.28 -10.95 2.26
CA ALA A 262 12.93 -9.54 2.13
C ALA A 262 14.14 -8.66 1.75
N ARG A 263 15.36 -9.01 2.21
CA ARG A 263 16.57 -8.22 1.94
C ARG A 263 16.87 -8.14 0.45
N THR A 264 16.70 -9.25 -0.26
CA THR A 264 16.92 -9.33 -1.72
C THR A 264 15.97 -8.44 -2.53
N LEU A 265 14.84 -8.05 -1.94
CA LEU A 265 13.86 -7.15 -2.55
C LEU A 265 14.17 -5.68 -2.25
N THR A 266 14.84 -5.37 -1.14
CA THR A 266 15.13 -4.00 -0.69
C THR A 266 16.54 -3.52 -1.05
N GLU A 267 17.52 -4.42 -1.16
CA GLU A 267 18.90 -4.09 -1.51
C GLU A 267 19.05 -3.73 -3.00
N GLY A 268 20.00 -2.86 -3.33
CA GLY A 268 20.26 -2.45 -4.72
C GLY A 268 19.13 -1.65 -5.37
N ARG A 269 18.32 -0.93 -4.57
CA ARG A 269 17.15 -0.17 -5.06
C ARG A 269 17.37 1.31 -5.20
N VAL A 270 18.15 1.91 -4.31
CA VAL A 270 18.36 3.34 -4.29
C VAL A 270 19.84 3.62 -4.41
N PHE A 271 20.21 4.23 -5.52
CA PHE A 271 21.55 4.68 -5.81
C PHE A 271 21.62 6.19 -5.69
N VAL A 272 22.63 6.70 -5.00
CA VAL A 272 22.78 8.14 -4.76
C VAL A 272 24.14 8.63 -5.18
N GLN A 273 24.14 9.83 -5.76
CA GLN A 273 25.34 10.59 -6.05
C GLN A 273 25.14 12.03 -5.65
N ILE A 274 25.97 12.54 -4.73
CA ILE A 274 25.99 13.94 -4.31
C ILE A 274 27.21 14.63 -4.92
N GLN A 275 26.97 15.74 -5.62
CA GLN A 275 27.98 16.58 -6.27
C GLN A 275 27.87 18.02 -5.77
N GLY A 276 28.99 18.73 -5.68
CA GLY A 276 29.06 20.13 -5.29
C GLY A 276 29.61 20.99 -6.41
N GLU A 277 29.01 22.16 -6.63
CA GLU A 277 29.54 23.17 -7.54
C GLU A 277 30.58 24.05 -6.83
N GLY A 278 31.71 24.33 -7.50
CA GLY A 278 32.74 25.23 -7.01
C GLY A 278 33.32 24.81 -5.64
N ALA A 279 33.22 25.70 -4.65
CA ALA A 279 33.77 25.49 -3.31
C ALA A 279 33.08 24.35 -2.53
N LEU A 280 31.92 23.88 -2.97
CA LEU A 280 31.13 22.84 -2.28
C LEU A 280 31.57 21.41 -2.61
N ALA A 281 32.59 21.21 -3.45
CA ALA A 281 33.02 19.88 -3.89
C ALA A 281 33.42 18.97 -2.72
N ASN A 282 34.21 19.49 -1.77
CA ASN A 282 34.67 18.73 -0.60
C ASN A 282 33.51 18.36 0.35
N ASP A 283 32.57 19.30 0.56
CA ASP A 283 31.39 19.04 1.38
C ASP A 283 30.46 18.01 0.73
N ALA A 284 30.28 18.09 -0.60
CA ALA A 284 29.52 17.10 -1.33
C ALA A 284 30.14 15.72 -1.23
N GLU A 285 31.46 15.58 -1.37
CA GLU A 285 32.14 14.28 -1.21
C GLU A 285 31.98 13.72 0.21
N ARG A 286 32.10 14.57 1.24
CA ARG A 286 31.84 14.20 2.63
C ARG A 286 30.42 13.70 2.82
N LEU A 287 29.42 14.44 2.34
CA LEU A 287 28.00 14.08 2.43
C LEU A 287 27.69 12.80 1.64
N ASN A 288 28.30 12.63 0.46
CA ASN A 288 28.17 11.44 -0.37
C ASN A 288 28.57 10.19 0.42
N LYS A 289 29.70 10.22 1.15
CA LYS A 289 30.13 9.09 1.99
C LYS A 289 29.26 8.89 3.23
N GLN A 290 28.71 9.96 3.80
CA GLN A 290 27.90 9.87 5.01
C GLN A 290 26.47 9.37 4.74
N VAL A 291 25.89 9.67 3.57
CA VAL A 291 24.49 9.33 3.26
C VAL A 291 24.27 7.83 3.13
N GLU A 292 25.29 7.05 2.74
CA GLU A 292 25.21 5.58 2.61
C GLU A 292 24.76 4.88 3.91
N LYS A 293 25.04 5.50 5.06
CA LYS A 293 24.70 4.97 6.39
C LYS A 293 23.22 5.14 6.75
N PHE A 294 22.46 5.87 5.95
CA PHE A 294 21.08 6.22 6.23
C PHE A 294 20.18 5.78 5.07
N PRO A 295 19.00 5.22 5.36
CA PRO A 295 18.06 4.83 4.33
C PRO A 295 17.48 6.08 3.65
N LEU A 296 17.12 5.93 2.38
CA LEU A 296 16.33 6.91 1.63
C LEU A 296 15.04 6.26 1.17
N LEU A 297 13.93 6.96 1.38
CA LEU A 297 12.57 6.49 1.10
C LEU A 297 12.31 5.14 1.77
N GLY A 298 12.91 4.90 2.95
CA GLY A 298 12.82 3.64 3.69
C GLY A 298 13.68 2.49 3.14
N LEU A 299 14.49 2.71 2.11
CA LEU A 299 15.32 1.68 1.48
C LEU A 299 16.82 1.90 1.74
N PRO A 300 17.62 0.82 1.82
CA PRO A 300 19.07 0.91 1.84
C PRO A 300 19.62 1.68 0.64
N VAL A 301 20.67 2.47 0.88
CA VAL A 301 21.30 3.33 -0.13
C VAL A 301 22.64 2.74 -0.54
N HIS A 302 22.93 2.80 -1.83
CA HIS A 302 24.27 2.57 -2.38
C HIS A 302 24.78 3.86 -3.00
N VAL A 303 26.00 4.24 -2.63
CA VAL A 303 26.61 5.46 -3.17
C VAL A 303 27.36 5.14 -4.45
N VAL A 304 27.24 6.02 -5.45
CA VAL A 304 27.84 5.85 -6.78
C VAL A 304 28.89 6.92 -7.03
N ASP A 305 30.12 6.48 -7.24
CA ASP A 305 31.24 7.34 -7.63
C ASP A 305 31.09 7.84 -9.08
N HIS A 306 31.79 8.92 -9.41
CA HIS A 306 31.50 9.80 -10.57
C HIS A 306 31.58 9.20 -11.99
N ALA A 307 31.82 7.90 -12.17
CA ALA A 307 32.20 7.34 -13.47
C ALA A 307 31.21 6.35 -14.11
N GLU A 308 30.33 5.66 -13.37
CA GLU A 308 29.52 4.58 -13.96
C GLU A 308 28.12 4.51 -13.35
N LEU A 309 27.10 4.36 -14.21
CA LEU A 309 25.73 4.14 -13.74
C LEU A 309 25.59 2.68 -13.28
N PRO A 310 24.87 2.42 -12.18
CA PRO A 310 24.64 1.06 -11.71
C PRO A 310 23.87 0.23 -12.74
N SER A 311 24.30 -1.02 -12.95
CA SER A 311 23.60 -2.01 -13.77
C SER A 311 22.58 -2.77 -12.90
N MET A 312 21.43 -2.14 -12.64
CA MET A 312 20.33 -2.76 -11.88
C MET A 312 18.99 -2.51 -12.56
N SER A 313 18.09 -3.50 -12.49
CA SER A 313 16.68 -3.37 -12.86
C SER A 313 15.81 -3.01 -11.65
N ALA A 314 14.68 -2.35 -11.91
CA ALA A 314 13.77 -1.84 -10.89
C ALA A 314 14.54 -1.09 -9.77
N ALA A 315 15.21 0.00 -10.15
CA ALA A 315 16.06 0.81 -9.26
C ALA A 315 15.91 2.32 -9.52
N LEU A 316 16.15 3.13 -8.50
CA LEU A 316 16.23 4.59 -8.54
C LEU A 316 17.68 5.06 -8.52
N PHE A 317 17.96 6.10 -9.30
CA PHE A 317 19.19 6.87 -9.21
C PHE A 317 18.85 8.31 -8.88
N ILE A 318 19.35 8.79 -7.74
CA ILE A 318 19.11 10.12 -7.20
C ILE A 318 20.43 10.89 -7.26
N LYS A 319 20.54 11.75 -8.26
CA LYS A 319 21.68 12.66 -8.40
C LYS A 319 21.35 14.00 -7.76
N VAL A 320 22.13 14.37 -6.76
CA VAL A 320 22.02 15.63 -6.03
C VAL A 320 23.17 16.55 -6.42
N VAL A 321 22.87 17.80 -6.77
CA VAL A 321 23.87 18.82 -7.08
C VAL A 321 23.66 20.01 -6.13
N LEU A 322 24.65 20.30 -5.30
CA LEU A 322 24.69 21.45 -4.39
C LEU A 322 25.17 22.68 -5.17
N THR A 323 24.38 23.75 -5.20
CA THR A 323 24.54 24.85 -6.17
C THR A 323 24.76 26.23 -5.54
N ASP A 324 25.37 26.27 -4.36
CA ASP A 324 25.54 27.48 -3.54
C ASP A 324 24.25 27.98 -2.86
N GLY A 325 24.41 28.33 -1.59
CA GLY A 325 23.40 28.99 -0.78
C GLY A 325 24.07 30.19 -0.13
N LYS A 326 23.33 31.30 -0.05
CA LYS A 326 23.78 32.48 0.70
C LYS A 326 24.32 32.03 2.07
N THR A 327 25.29 32.75 2.64
CA THR A 327 25.87 32.42 3.96
C THR A 327 24.79 31.97 4.95
N GLY A 328 24.86 30.70 5.40
CA GLY A 328 23.87 30.10 6.29
C GLY A 328 22.73 29.33 5.61
N GLU A 329 22.68 29.18 4.29
CA GLU A 329 21.69 28.35 3.60
C GLU A 329 22.36 27.29 2.73
N THR A 330 21.72 26.13 2.57
CA THR A 330 22.11 25.10 1.60
C THR A 330 21.01 24.93 0.57
N ARG A 331 21.38 24.95 -0.71
CA ARG A 331 20.46 24.73 -1.83
C ARG A 331 20.98 23.64 -2.74
N GLY A 332 20.05 22.86 -3.28
CA GLY A 332 20.41 21.82 -4.23
C GLY A 332 19.31 21.48 -5.21
N ARG A 333 19.76 20.90 -6.32
CA ARG A 333 18.93 20.32 -7.37
C ARG A 333 19.03 18.81 -7.28
N ILE A 334 17.90 18.14 -7.42
CA ILE A 334 17.82 16.67 -7.43
C ILE A 334 17.30 16.24 -8.80
N MET A 335 18.01 15.33 -9.44
CA MET A 335 17.56 14.61 -10.63
C MET A 335 17.28 13.17 -10.22
N VAL A 336 16.08 12.69 -10.51
CA VAL A 336 15.67 11.31 -10.23
C VAL A 336 15.51 10.59 -11.56
N SER A 337 16.19 9.45 -11.68
CA SER A 337 16.09 8.54 -12.80
C SER A 337 15.66 7.16 -12.31
N TYR A 338 15.09 6.37 -13.20
CA TYR A 338 14.63 5.02 -12.93
C TYR A 338 15.15 4.07 -14.00
N SER A 339 15.43 2.84 -13.60
CA SER A 339 15.83 1.75 -14.48
C SER A 339 14.79 0.63 -14.43
N SER A 340 14.09 0.36 -15.54
CA SER A 340 13.16 -0.77 -15.66
C SER A 340 13.88 -2.08 -15.97
N ALA A 341 15.00 -2.01 -16.67
CA ALA A 341 15.86 -3.12 -17.06
C ALA A 341 17.32 -2.69 -16.90
N ALA A 342 18.22 -3.64 -16.66
CA ALA A 342 19.64 -3.36 -16.46
C ALA A 342 20.19 -2.41 -17.55
N ASP A 343 20.96 -1.41 -17.10
CA ASP A 343 21.62 -0.39 -17.94
C ASP A 343 20.70 0.56 -18.73
N GLN A 344 19.38 0.56 -18.45
CA GLN A 344 18.42 1.43 -19.12
C GLN A 344 17.86 2.50 -18.19
N TRP A 345 18.64 3.55 -17.95
CA TRP A 345 18.23 4.68 -17.11
C TRP A 345 17.39 5.71 -17.86
N ALA A 346 16.12 5.85 -17.46
CA ALA A 346 15.21 6.86 -17.96
C ALA A 346 15.01 7.99 -16.92
N PRO A 347 14.92 9.26 -17.34
CA PRO A 347 14.65 10.36 -16.41
C PRO A 347 13.22 10.25 -15.88
N LEU A 348 13.07 10.24 -14.54
CA LEU A 348 11.77 10.26 -13.87
C LEU A 348 11.31 11.71 -13.63
N GLY A 349 12.22 12.58 -13.21
CA GLY A 349 11.91 13.99 -12.98
C GLY A 349 12.98 14.75 -12.20
N LYS A 350 12.60 15.93 -11.71
CA LYS A 350 13.49 16.84 -10.98
C LYS A 350 12.81 17.34 -9.71
N ALA A 351 13.60 17.47 -8.64
CA ALA A 351 13.19 18.13 -7.40
C ALA A 351 14.24 19.20 -7.01
N ARG A 352 13.89 20.03 -6.05
CA ARG A 352 14.78 21.06 -5.48
C ARG A 352 14.55 21.13 -3.98
N PHE A 353 15.56 21.53 -3.25
CA PHE A 353 15.44 21.80 -1.83
C PHE A 353 16.20 23.08 -1.44
N GLN A 354 15.79 23.62 -0.31
CA GLN A 354 16.45 24.70 0.39
C GLN A 354 16.40 24.38 1.89
N ASP A 355 17.53 24.47 2.55
CA ASP A 355 17.68 24.26 3.98
C ASP A 355 18.36 25.49 4.62
N THR A 356 17.99 25.81 5.86
CA THR A 356 18.50 26.96 6.62
C THR A 356 19.80 26.65 7.38
N GLY A 357 20.33 25.44 7.26
CA GLY A 357 21.65 25.07 7.72
C GLY A 357 22.70 25.35 6.64
N SER A 358 23.89 25.77 7.07
CA SER A 358 25.05 25.81 6.19
C SER A 358 25.57 24.39 5.94
N VAL A 359 26.14 24.18 4.75
CA VAL A 359 26.49 22.84 4.24
C VAL A 359 27.55 22.14 5.11
N ASP A 360 28.42 22.91 5.74
CA ASP A 360 29.50 22.47 6.62
C ASP A 360 28.95 21.82 7.90
N VAL A 361 27.77 22.25 8.35
CA VAL A 361 27.08 21.69 9.53
C VAL A 361 26.15 20.52 9.16
N LEU A 362 25.76 20.38 7.88
CA LEU A 362 24.93 19.25 7.45
C LEU A 362 25.69 17.93 7.58
N ASP A 363 25.06 16.93 8.18
CA ASP A 363 25.52 15.54 8.21
C ASP A 363 24.71 14.66 7.24
N GLY A 364 25.14 13.40 7.07
CA GLY A 364 24.43 12.45 6.22
C GLY A 364 22.98 12.18 6.62
N LYS A 365 22.64 12.31 7.91
CA LYS A 365 21.27 12.10 8.40
C LYS A 365 20.36 13.26 8.02
N ALA A 366 20.79 14.50 8.23
CA ALA A 366 20.06 15.68 7.80
C ALA A 366 19.92 15.68 6.28
N MET A 367 20.99 15.36 5.55
CA MET A 367 20.97 15.29 4.10
C MET A 367 20.00 14.22 3.56
N SER A 368 19.99 13.03 4.16
CA SER A 368 19.03 11.98 3.75
C SER A 368 17.57 12.40 3.97
N GLN A 369 17.27 13.04 5.11
CA GLN A 369 15.94 13.57 5.39
C GLN A 369 15.52 14.68 4.41
N ILE A 370 16.45 15.54 4.01
CA ILE A 370 16.21 16.58 3.00
C ILE A 370 15.89 15.96 1.64
N ILE A 371 16.68 14.96 1.21
CA ILE A 371 16.45 14.23 -0.04
C ILE A 371 15.08 13.55 -0.01
N ASP A 372 14.76 12.82 1.06
CA ASP A 372 13.49 12.12 1.22
C ASP A 372 12.29 13.06 1.12
N ARG A 373 12.34 14.19 1.82
CA ARG A 373 11.28 15.18 1.79
C ARG A 373 11.13 15.79 0.39
N ALA A 374 12.24 16.14 -0.25
CA ALA A 374 12.22 16.76 -1.57
C ALA A 374 11.72 15.80 -2.66
N VAL A 375 12.16 14.54 -2.64
CA VAL A 375 11.69 13.51 -3.57
C VAL A 375 10.24 13.14 -3.28
N GLY A 376 9.88 12.88 -2.02
CA GLY A 376 8.50 12.58 -1.63
C GLY A 376 7.51 13.68 -2.04
N ALA A 377 7.86 14.95 -1.82
CA ALA A 377 7.01 16.08 -2.21
C ALA A 377 6.92 16.29 -3.74
N ALA A 378 7.93 15.88 -4.51
CA ALA A 378 7.94 16.03 -5.96
C ALA A 378 7.22 14.89 -6.70
N PHE A 379 7.27 13.67 -6.17
CA PHE A 379 6.80 12.46 -6.86
C PHE A 379 5.62 11.75 -6.19
N VAL A 380 5.16 12.23 -5.04
CA VAL A 380 3.91 11.79 -4.45
C VAL A 380 3.02 13.01 -4.29
N THR A 381 1.75 12.87 -4.66
CA THR A 381 0.78 13.98 -4.55
C THR A 381 -0.28 13.61 -3.53
N VAL A 382 -0.59 14.54 -2.62
CA VAL A 382 -1.71 14.42 -1.67
C VAL A 382 -2.68 15.56 -1.91
N LYS A 383 -3.93 15.24 -2.28
CA LYS A 383 -4.98 16.23 -2.58
C LYS A 383 -6.29 15.85 -1.89
N PRO A 384 -7.06 16.80 -1.36
CA PRO A 384 -8.43 16.52 -0.89
C PRO A 384 -9.29 15.97 -2.02
N ALA A 385 -9.86 14.78 -1.84
CA ALA A 385 -10.79 14.14 -2.77
C ALA A 385 -12.25 14.38 -2.38
N LYS A 386 -12.54 14.31 -1.07
CA LYS A 386 -13.88 14.55 -0.51
C LYS A 386 -13.75 15.18 0.88
N ARG A 387 -14.59 16.16 1.19
CA ARG A 387 -14.66 16.79 2.51
C ARG A 387 -16.01 16.47 3.14
N THR A 388 -15.99 16.12 4.42
CA THR A 388 -17.16 15.92 5.27
C THR A 388 -16.96 16.69 6.58
N VAL A 389 -18.04 16.90 7.35
CA VAL A 389 -17.94 17.56 8.65
C VAL A 389 -16.95 16.78 9.53
N GLY A 390 -15.87 17.43 9.97
CA GLY A 390 -14.82 16.85 10.82
C GLY A 390 -13.76 15.98 10.12
N SER A 391 -13.93 15.61 8.83
CA SER A 391 -13.01 14.67 8.16
C SER A 391 -12.81 14.99 6.68
N THR A 392 -11.59 14.78 6.17
CA THR A 392 -11.27 14.87 4.73
C THR A 392 -10.72 13.55 4.24
N THR A 393 -11.24 13.06 3.12
CA THR A 393 -10.61 11.97 2.37
C THR A 393 -9.60 12.57 1.41
N LEU A 394 -8.34 12.22 1.58
CA LEU A 394 -7.23 12.55 0.70
C LEU A 394 -7.13 11.51 -0.42
N LYS A 395 -6.82 11.95 -1.63
CA LYS A 395 -6.27 11.11 -2.69
C LYS A 395 -4.75 11.23 -2.65
N VAL A 396 -4.09 10.09 -2.53
CA VAL A 396 -2.64 9.96 -2.64
C VAL A 396 -2.34 9.36 -4.00
N ASP A 397 -1.59 10.07 -4.83
CA ASP A 397 -1.13 9.62 -6.14
C ASP A 397 0.37 9.30 -6.06
N ASN A 398 0.75 8.10 -6.50
CA ASN A 398 2.13 7.64 -6.53
C ASN A 398 2.72 7.80 -7.94
N HIS A 399 3.73 8.67 -8.09
CA HIS A 399 4.50 8.82 -9.33
C HIS A 399 5.91 8.23 -9.22
N LEU A 400 6.23 7.56 -8.11
CA LEU A 400 7.44 6.76 -7.98
C LEU A 400 7.24 5.39 -8.65
N PRO A 401 8.31 4.78 -9.19
CA PRO A 401 8.27 3.49 -9.86
C PRO A 401 8.32 2.30 -8.88
N PHE A 402 7.87 2.51 -7.64
CA PHE A 402 7.83 1.53 -6.56
C PHE A 402 6.50 1.60 -5.83
N THR A 403 6.14 0.55 -5.12
CA THR A 403 4.99 0.50 -4.22
C THR A 403 5.25 1.36 -2.97
N LEU A 404 4.35 2.32 -2.71
CA LEU A 404 4.35 3.07 -1.46
C LEU A 404 3.87 2.17 -0.31
N ALA A 405 4.74 1.95 0.67
CA ALA A 405 4.45 1.21 1.89
C ALA A 405 3.87 2.13 2.97
N THR A 406 4.52 3.28 3.18
CA THR A 406 4.13 4.27 4.19
C THR A 406 4.07 5.66 3.57
N VAL A 407 3.07 6.46 3.97
CA VAL A 407 3.05 7.91 3.75
C VAL A 407 2.71 8.58 5.07
N ALA A 408 3.56 9.49 5.51
CA ALA A 408 3.27 10.39 6.62
C ALA A 408 2.88 11.76 6.07
N VAL A 409 1.72 12.26 6.51
CA VAL A 409 1.21 13.57 6.10
C VAL A 409 1.12 14.49 7.30
N LYS A 410 1.48 15.75 7.11
CA LYS A 410 1.23 16.81 8.07
C LYS A 410 -0.21 17.28 7.93
N ALA A 411 -1.03 17.07 8.97
CA ALA A 411 -2.45 17.36 8.96
C ALA A 411 -2.71 18.85 9.29
N GLY A 412 -2.70 19.67 8.25
CA GLY A 412 -2.90 21.12 8.29
C GLY A 412 -1.65 21.92 7.94
N ASN A 413 -1.78 23.24 7.94
CA ASN A 413 -0.76 24.15 7.41
C ASN A 413 0.07 24.84 8.51
N SER A 414 -0.20 24.56 9.79
CA SER A 414 0.46 25.23 10.91
C SER A 414 1.77 24.53 11.26
N ALA A 415 2.74 25.26 11.82
CA ALA A 415 4.02 24.69 12.25
C ALA A 415 3.83 23.50 13.20
N GLY A 416 2.89 23.59 14.15
CA GLY A 416 2.53 22.53 15.10
C GLY A 416 1.45 21.54 14.64
N SER A 417 1.08 21.52 13.36
CA SER A 417 0.13 20.51 12.85
C SER A 417 0.67 19.09 13.04
N PRO A 418 -0.16 18.13 13.50
CA PRO A 418 0.29 16.78 13.78
C PRO A 418 0.64 16.02 12.51
N THR A 419 1.64 15.14 12.62
CA THR A 419 2.00 14.17 11.58
C THR A 419 1.14 12.93 11.75
N VAL A 420 0.45 12.52 10.68
CA VAL A 420 -0.39 11.33 10.64
C VAL A 420 0.28 10.29 9.74
N PRO A 421 0.82 9.19 10.29
CA PRO A 421 1.40 8.12 9.50
C PRO A 421 0.31 7.17 8.98
N PHE A 422 0.43 6.80 7.71
CA PHE A 422 -0.36 5.73 7.09
C PHE A 422 0.57 4.60 6.67
N HIS A 423 0.57 3.52 7.44
CA HIS A 423 1.33 2.30 7.12
C HIS A 423 0.51 1.32 6.29
N GLY A 424 1.18 0.43 5.56
CA GLY A 424 0.54 -0.64 4.82
C GLY A 424 -0.38 -0.14 3.70
N LEU A 425 0.10 0.85 2.96
CA LEU A 425 -0.68 1.51 1.90
C LEU A 425 -0.81 0.67 0.65
N GLY A 426 0.30 0.10 0.18
CA GLY A 426 0.38 -0.69 -1.05
C GLY A 426 -0.05 0.03 -2.31
N VAL A 427 0.24 1.33 -2.40
CA VAL A 427 -0.08 2.09 -3.62
C VAL A 427 1.01 1.82 -4.65
N GLY A 428 0.67 1.03 -5.68
CA GLY A 428 1.61 0.70 -6.75
C GLY A 428 2.06 1.92 -7.57
N PRO A 429 3.09 1.74 -8.42
CA PRO A 429 3.54 2.77 -9.36
C PRO A 429 2.38 3.29 -10.22
N ALA A 430 2.29 4.61 -10.40
CA ALA A 430 1.23 5.25 -11.19
C ALA A 430 -0.21 4.91 -10.72
N ARG A 431 -0.38 4.53 -9.44
CA ARG A 431 -1.69 4.26 -8.82
C ARG A 431 -2.04 5.32 -7.77
N SER A 432 -3.27 5.23 -7.29
CA SER A 432 -3.78 6.12 -6.25
C SER A 432 -4.49 5.34 -5.15
N ALA A 433 -4.51 5.91 -3.94
CA ALA A 433 -5.37 5.46 -2.85
C ALA A 433 -6.10 6.61 -2.17
N LEU A 434 -7.15 6.27 -1.42
CA LEU A 434 -7.94 7.20 -0.63
C LEU A 434 -7.66 7.00 0.86
N LEU A 435 -7.27 8.08 1.56
CA LEU A 435 -6.90 8.07 2.98
C LEU A 435 -7.72 9.10 3.77
N PRO A 436 -8.42 8.69 4.84
CA PRO A 436 -9.14 9.64 5.69
C PRO A 436 -8.20 10.34 6.68
N ILE A 437 -8.40 11.65 6.89
CA ILE A 437 -7.75 12.45 7.94
C ILE A 437 -8.78 13.30 8.69
N GLN A 438 -8.50 13.62 9.95
CA GLN A 438 -9.28 14.59 10.74
C GLN A 438 -8.70 16.01 10.61
N ALA A 439 -8.55 16.49 9.37
CA ALA A 439 -8.09 17.86 9.06
C ALA A 439 -8.62 18.31 7.69
N ALA A 440 -8.59 19.61 7.40
CA ALA A 440 -9.09 20.17 6.14
C ALA A 440 -8.13 19.95 4.95
N THR A 441 -6.84 19.92 5.22
CA THR A 441 -5.75 19.76 4.25
C THR A 441 -4.64 18.90 4.87
N ALA A 442 -3.79 18.36 4.00
CA ALA A 442 -2.54 17.76 4.44
C ALA A 442 -1.46 17.94 3.38
N THR A 443 -0.21 17.96 3.82
CA THR A 443 0.98 17.96 2.95
C THR A 443 1.84 16.75 3.26
N ILE A 444 2.58 16.28 2.26
CA ILE A 444 3.50 15.15 2.46
C ILE A 444 4.65 15.59 3.33
N GLU A 445 4.99 14.75 4.31
CA GLU A 445 6.16 14.95 5.16
C GLU A 445 7.22 13.87 4.92
N ARG A 446 6.78 12.61 4.79
CA ARG A 446 7.65 11.46 4.57
C ARG A 446 6.94 10.39 3.74
N VAL A 447 7.72 9.65 2.95
CA VAL A 447 7.26 8.49 2.19
C VAL A 447 8.25 7.34 2.38
N GLU A 448 7.76 6.11 2.37
CA GLU A 448 8.58 4.91 2.40
C GLU A 448 8.11 3.90 1.35
N LEU A 449 9.08 3.21 0.75
CA LEU A 449 8.92 2.17 -0.24
C LEU A 449 9.25 0.80 0.40
N ASN A 450 8.68 -0.28 -0.11
CA ASN A 450 8.97 -1.65 0.35
C ASN A 450 9.94 -2.41 -0.58
N GLY A 451 10.46 -1.78 -1.64
CA GLY A 451 11.35 -2.40 -2.63
C GLY A 451 10.63 -3.24 -3.70
N LEU A 452 9.30 -3.36 -3.60
CA LEU A 452 8.39 -3.95 -4.60
C LEU A 452 7.40 -2.90 -5.11
#